data_AF-A0A161YW60-F1
#
_entry.id   AF-A0A161YW60-F1
#
_cell.length_a   1.000
_cell.length_b   1.000
_cell.length_c   1.000
_cell.angle_alpha   90.00
_cell.angle_beta   90.00
_cell.angle_gamma   90.00
#
_symmetry.space_group_name_H-M   'P 1'
#
loop_
_entity.id
_entity.type
_entity.pdbx_description
1 polymer ?
#
loop_
_entity_poly.entity_id
_entity_poly.type
_entity_poly.pdbx_seq_one_letter_code
_entity_poly.pdbx_strand_id
1 'polypeptide(L)'
;MRGRKRSFWPFRRRNRRSLLKDDRGVTAIEFAMIGIPFFVLSIGIMEVGLVLVVNRMVDDAVVSAARMIRTGQAQEGTFTADEFRDQICGFLPTFVCDASRMSVEVVSVDSFAEANAAPSLYDDEGNIREDLQFVTGDASDIVVMNVIYKWPMMMSNLELYPEDRGGVRHLTSTLVFRNEPWE
;
A
#
# COMPACT_ATOMS: atom_id res chain seq x y z
N MET A 1 -79.18 -19.74 3.54
CA MET A 1 -78.07 -20.71 3.62
C MET A 1 -77.51 -20.99 2.23
N ARG A 2 -76.24 -20.60 1.95
CA ARG A 2 -75.30 -21.30 1.03
C ARG A 2 -74.06 -20.42 0.85
N GLY A 3 -73.01 -20.69 1.64
CA GLY A 3 -71.68 -20.12 1.45
C GLY A 3 -70.97 -20.79 0.26
N ARG A 4 -70.38 -19.98 -0.63
CA ARG A 4 -69.57 -20.46 -1.76
C ARG A 4 -68.08 -20.33 -1.42
N LYS A 5 -67.37 -21.43 -1.62
CA LYS A 5 -66.03 -21.74 -1.11
C LYS A 5 -64.95 -20.84 -1.73
N ARG A 6 -64.06 -20.27 -0.89
CA ARG A 6 -62.77 -19.70 -1.31
C ARG A 6 -61.84 -20.85 -1.71
N SER A 7 -61.32 -20.85 -2.94
CA SER A 7 -60.32 -21.83 -3.37
C SER A 7 -58.97 -21.48 -2.75
N PHE A 8 -58.58 -22.24 -1.74
CA PHE A 8 -57.21 -22.22 -1.21
C PHE A 8 -56.30 -22.95 -2.21
N TRP A 9 -55.39 -22.19 -2.81
CA TRP A 9 -54.31 -22.74 -3.62
C TRP A 9 -53.32 -23.44 -2.67
N PRO A 10 -53.05 -24.76 -2.81
CA PRO A 10 -52.12 -25.41 -1.90
C PRO A 10 -50.70 -24.98 -2.24
N PHE A 11 -50.05 -24.27 -1.31
CA PHE A 11 -48.60 -24.10 -1.31
C PHE A 11 -47.95 -25.49 -1.28
N ARG A 12 -47.52 -25.97 -2.45
CA ARG A 12 -46.86 -27.26 -2.62
C ARG A 12 -45.51 -27.21 -1.90
N ARG A 13 -45.46 -27.72 -0.67
CA ARG A 13 -44.20 -27.94 0.09
C ARG A 13 -43.26 -28.78 -0.77
N ARG A 14 -42.27 -28.13 -1.38
CA ARG A 14 -41.24 -28.80 -2.19
C ARG A 14 -40.38 -29.64 -1.25
N ASN A 15 -40.37 -30.95 -1.48
CA ASN A 15 -39.73 -31.94 -0.62
C ASN A 15 -38.21 -31.68 -0.56
N ARG A 16 -37.66 -31.28 0.59
CA ARG A 16 -36.22 -31.02 0.78
C ARG A 16 -35.35 -32.26 0.48
N ARG A 17 -35.92 -33.46 0.54
CA ARG A 17 -35.25 -34.73 0.16
C ARG A 17 -34.94 -34.84 -1.34
N SER A 18 -35.63 -34.09 -2.20
CA SER A 18 -35.36 -34.07 -3.64
C SER A 18 -34.08 -33.32 -3.98
N LEU A 19 -33.63 -32.38 -3.13
CA LEU A 19 -32.41 -31.60 -3.35
C LEU A 19 -31.15 -32.39 -2.95
N LEU A 20 -31.28 -33.33 -2.02
CA LEU A 20 -30.20 -34.22 -1.57
C LEU A 20 -29.89 -35.36 -2.56
N LYS A 21 -30.70 -35.54 -3.60
CA LYS A 21 -30.57 -36.62 -4.59
C LYS A 21 -30.29 -36.09 -6.00
N ASP A 22 -29.93 -34.80 -6.11
CA ASP A 22 -29.73 -34.10 -7.38
C ASP A 22 -28.23 -33.93 -7.66
N ASP A 23 -27.67 -34.83 -8.46
CA ASP A 23 -26.23 -34.87 -8.79
C ASP A 23 -25.84 -33.90 -9.92
N ARG A 24 -26.81 -33.18 -10.49
CA ARG A 24 -26.59 -32.26 -11.63
C ARG A 24 -25.67 -31.08 -11.29
N GLY A 25 -25.42 -30.82 -10.01
CA GLY A 25 -24.52 -29.78 -9.54
C GLY A 25 -23.08 -30.23 -9.25
N VAL A 26 -22.78 -31.53 -9.31
CA VAL A 26 -21.45 -32.07 -8.92
C VAL A 26 -20.34 -31.49 -9.79
N THR A 27 -20.54 -31.42 -11.11
CA THR A 27 -19.58 -30.81 -12.04
C THR A 27 -19.32 -29.32 -11.74
N ALA A 28 -20.34 -28.58 -11.30
CA ALA A 28 -20.17 -27.17 -10.92
C ALA A 28 -19.33 -27.02 -9.64
N ILE A 29 -19.47 -27.96 -8.69
CA ILE A 29 -18.67 -27.98 -7.46
C ILE A 29 -17.22 -28.36 -7.76
N GLU A 30 -16.98 -29.37 -8.61
CA GLU A 30 -15.65 -29.77 -9.05
C GLU A 30 -14.93 -28.61 -9.76
N PHE A 31 -15.62 -27.92 -10.67
CA PHE A 31 -15.09 -26.74 -11.33
C PHE A 31 -14.80 -25.61 -10.33
N ALA A 32 -15.69 -25.34 -9.37
CA ALA A 32 -15.46 -24.31 -8.37
C ALA A 32 -14.25 -24.61 -7.48
N MET A 33 -14.04 -25.87 -7.12
CA MET A 33 -12.92 -26.30 -6.27
C MET A 33 -11.55 -26.02 -6.91
N ILE A 34 -11.46 -26.04 -8.24
CA ILE A 34 -10.22 -25.74 -8.99
C ILE A 34 -10.21 -24.29 -9.49
N GLY A 35 -11.34 -23.80 -9.96
CA GLY A 35 -11.48 -22.47 -10.56
C GLY A 35 -11.24 -21.35 -9.55
N ILE A 36 -11.79 -21.46 -8.33
CA ILE A 36 -11.59 -20.44 -7.29
C ILE A 36 -10.11 -20.23 -6.97
N PRO A 37 -9.33 -21.25 -6.55
CA PRO A 37 -7.91 -21.04 -6.25
C PRO A 37 -7.11 -20.59 -7.48
N PHE A 38 -7.44 -21.06 -8.68
CA PHE A 38 -6.80 -20.60 -9.91
C PHE A 38 -6.98 -19.09 -10.14
N PHE A 39 -8.21 -18.58 -10.02
CA PHE A 39 -8.46 -17.14 -10.22
C PHE A 39 -7.89 -16.29 -9.09
N VAL A 40 -7.95 -16.76 -7.84
CA VAL A 40 -7.31 -16.07 -6.70
C VAL A 40 -5.81 -15.93 -6.93
N LEU A 41 -5.13 -17.02 -7.31
CA LEU A 41 -3.69 -16.98 -7.62
C LEU A 41 -3.38 -16.10 -8.83
N SER A 42 -4.19 -16.17 -9.89
CA SER A 42 -3.99 -15.36 -11.09
C SER A 42 -4.12 -13.86 -10.80
N ILE A 43 -5.17 -13.46 -10.07
CA ILE A 43 -5.37 -12.07 -9.63
C ILE A 43 -4.25 -11.66 -8.66
N GLY A 44 -3.83 -12.55 -7.76
CA GLY A 44 -2.73 -12.27 -6.84
C GLY A 44 -1.41 -12.00 -7.55
N ILE A 45 -1.07 -12.79 -8.57
CA ILE A 45 0.13 -12.56 -9.39
C ILE A 45 0.05 -11.21 -10.10
N MET A 46 -1.11 -10.87 -10.69
CA MET A 46 -1.32 -9.58 -11.34
C MET A 46 -1.20 -8.41 -10.35
N GLU A 47 -1.79 -8.54 -9.16
CA GLU A 47 -1.75 -7.51 -8.12
C GLU A 47 -0.33 -7.30 -7.60
N VAL A 48 0.43 -8.37 -7.34
CA VAL A 48 1.85 -8.28 -6.95
C VAL A 48 2.66 -7.60 -8.05
N GLY A 49 2.42 -7.94 -9.32
CA GLY A 49 3.06 -7.27 -10.47
C GLY A 49 2.79 -5.76 -10.48
N LEU A 50 1.54 -5.35 -10.25
CA LEU A 50 1.16 -3.94 -10.16
C LEU A 50 1.85 -3.24 -8.98
N VAL A 51 1.87 -3.86 -7.81
CA VAL A 51 2.52 -3.31 -6.61
C VAL A 51 4.02 -3.08 -6.85
N LEU A 52 4.69 -4.00 -7.53
CA LEU A 52 6.10 -3.84 -7.88
C LEU A 52 6.33 -2.65 -8.82
N VAL A 53 5.44 -2.45 -9.81
CA VAL A 53 5.50 -1.29 -10.70
C VAL A 53 5.31 0.01 -9.92
N VAL A 54 4.31 0.07 -9.04
CA VAL A 54 4.07 1.24 -8.17
C VAL A 54 5.27 1.51 -7.28
N ASN A 55 5.87 0.48 -6.69
CA ASN A 55 7.06 0.63 -5.85
C ASN A 55 8.20 1.28 -6.63
N ARG A 56 8.46 0.83 -7.87
CA ARG A 56 9.48 1.46 -8.73
C ARG A 56 9.17 2.91 -9.11
N MET A 57 7.90 3.25 -9.30
CA MET A 57 7.50 4.64 -9.54
C MET A 57 7.75 5.51 -8.31
N VAL A 58 7.44 5.01 -7.12
CA VAL A 58 7.72 5.70 -5.85
C VAL A 58 9.22 5.88 -5.66
N ASP A 59 10.03 4.84 -5.84
CA ASP A 59 11.50 4.93 -5.75
C ASP A 59 12.08 6.00 -6.68
N ASP A 60 11.63 6.05 -7.94
CA ASP A 60 12.11 7.03 -8.92
C ASP A 60 11.68 8.47 -8.57
N ALA A 61 10.43 8.63 -8.09
CA ALA A 61 9.93 9.91 -7.60
C ALA A 61 10.71 10.41 -6.38
N VAL A 62 11.03 9.51 -5.44
CA VAL A 62 11.82 9.81 -4.24
C VAL A 62 13.24 10.21 -4.62
N VAL A 63 13.90 9.48 -5.54
CA VAL A 63 15.24 9.86 -6.05
C VAL A 63 15.22 11.21 -6.75
N SER A 64 14.17 11.51 -7.51
CA SER A 64 14.00 12.80 -8.18
C SER A 64 13.81 13.94 -7.18
N ALA A 65 12.96 13.74 -6.17
CA ALA A 65 12.72 14.72 -5.12
C ALA A 65 13.94 14.94 -4.22
N ALA A 66 14.73 13.89 -3.94
CA ALA A 66 15.95 13.98 -3.16
C ALA A 66 16.95 15.01 -3.71
N ARG A 67 16.97 15.22 -5.03
CA ARG A 67 17.86 16.21 -5.65
C ARG A 67 17.61 17.61 -5.13
N MET A 68 16.37 17.98 -4.82
CA MET A 68 16.06 19.32 -4.31
C MET A 68 16.65 19.54 -2.92
N ILE A 69 16.66 18.50 -2.08
CA ILE A 69 17.35 18.53 -0.79
C ILE A 69 18.87 18.60 -1.01
N ARG A 70 19.40 17.74 -1.88
CA ARG A 70 20.83 17.66 -2.21
C ARG A 70 21.43 18.94 -2.74
N THR A 71 20.67 19.75 -3.47
CA THR A 71 21.15 21.00 -4.07
C THR A 71 20.79 22.23 -3.25
N GLY A 72 20.24 22.06 -2.03
CA GLY A 72 19.86 23.18 -1.16
C GLY A 72 18.57 23.92 -1.57
N GLN A 73 17.86 23.49 -2.62
CA GLN A 73 16.60 24.13 -3.05
C GLN A 73 15.51 24.03 -1.96
N ALA A 74 15.55 22.97 -1.14
CA ALA A 74 14.65 22.83 0.00
C ALA A 74 14.97 23.78 1.18
N GLN A 75 16.19 24.34 1.26
CA GLN A 75 16.60 25.26 2.32
C GLN A 75 16.21 26.72 2.02
N GLU A 76 16.18 27.13 0.75
CA GLU A 76 15.89 28.52 0.34
C GLU A 76 14.45 28.98 0.65
N GLY A 77 13.55 28.06 1.01
CA GLY A 77 12.17 28.39 1.35
C GLY A 77 11.55 27.37 2.29
N THR A 78 12.00 27.30 3.55
CA THR A 78 11.36 26.59 4.68
C THR A 78 10.47 25.40 4.27
N PHE A 79 11.04 24.42 3.57
CA PHE A 79 10.24 23.30 3.07
C PHE A 79 9.71 22.48 4.25
N THR A 80 8.39 22.30 4.30
CA THR A 80 7.75 21.41 5.25
C THR A 80 7.68 19.99 4.71
N ALA A 81 7.48 19.01 5.60
CA ALA A 81 7.29 17.61 5.19
C ALA A 81 6.07 17.45 4.25
N ASP A 82 5.02 18.26 4.43
CA ASP A 82 3.82 18.22 3.60
C ASP A 82 4.08 18.75 2.18
N GLU A 83 4.75 19.88 2.04
CA GLU A 83 5.16 20.42 0.73
C GLU A 83 6.10 19.45 0.00
N PHE A 84 6.96 18.75 0.74
CA PHE A 84 7.83 17.74 0.17
C PHE A 84 7.05 16.51 -0.33
N ARG A 85 6.02 16.05 0.40
CA ARG A 85 5.13 14.98 -0.06
C ARG A 85 4.42 15.38 -1.35
N ASP A 86 3.91 16.60 -1.43
CA ASP A 86 3.27 17.13 -2.64
C ASP A 86 4.25 17.17 -3.82
N GLN A 87 5.50 17.51 -3.57
CA GLN A 87 6.52 17.55 -4.62
C GLN A 87 6.93 16.15 -5.09
N ILE A 88 7.04 15.14 -4.21
CA ILE A 88 7.19 13.74 -4.61
C ILE A 88 6.00 13.33 -5.48
N CYS A 89 4.79 13.71 -5.06
CA CYS A 89 3.56 13.46 -5.78
C CYS A 89 3.55 14.08 -7.19
N GLY A 90 4.21 15.22 -7.39
CA GLY A 90 4.40 15.84 -8.71
C GLY A 90 5.22 15.01 -9.70
N PHE A 91 6.08 14.10 -9.22
CA PHE A 91 6.81 13.14 -10.06
C PHE A 91 6.05 11.84 -10.31
N LEU A 92 4.98 11.59 -9.56
CA LEU A 92 4.14 10.40 -9.70
C LEU A 92 2.97 10.65 -10.67
N PRO A 93 2.49 9.61 -11.37
CA PRO A 93 1.24 9.72 -12.10
C PRO A 93 0.07 10.05 -11.16
N THR A 94 -0.87 10.87 -11.63
CA THR A 94 -2.01 11.36 -10.82
C THR A 94 -2.89 10.24 -10.25
N PHE A 95 -2.96 9.08 -10.92
CA PHE A 95 -3.73 7.92 -10.43
C PHE A 95 -3.02 7.13 -9.31
N VAL A 96 -1.70 7.33 -9.16
CA VAL A 96 -0.90 6.72 -8.09
C VAL A 96 -0.78 7.70 -6.93
N CYS A 97 -0.41 8.96 -7.21
CA CYS A 97 -0.13 9.94 -6.17
C CYS A 97 -1.31 10.14 -5.19
N ASP A 98 -0.98 10.05 -3.91
CA ASP A 98 -1.84 10.46 -2.81
C ASP A 98 -0.95 10.79 -1.61
N ALA A 99 -0.76 12.08 -1.34
CA ALA A 99 0.12 12.56 -0.28
C ALA A 99 -0.33 12.08 1.11
N SER A 100 -1.64 11.84 1.33
CA SER A 100 -2.16 11.36 2.62
C SER A 100 -1.74 9.92 2.95
N ARG A 101 -1.37 9.15 1.91
CA ARG A 101 -0.87 7.78 2.02
C ARG A 101 0.65 7.71 2.14
N MET A 102 1.33 8.86 2.19
CA MET A 102 2.77 8.96 2.24
C MET A 102 3.24 9.49 3.59
N SER A 103 4.21 8.80 4.17
CA SER A 103 4.94 9.22 5.36
C SER A 103 6.40 9.40 4.96
N VAL A 104 6.97 10.55 5.30
CA VAL A 104 8.34 10.91 4.95
C VAL A 104 9.06 11.30 6.22
N GLU A 105 10.27 10.78 6.39
CA GLU A 105 11.23 11.19 7.39
C GLU A 105 12.56 11.52 6.70
N VAL A 106 13.13 12.66 7.08
CA VAL A 106 14.44 13.11 6.62
C VAL A 106 15.25 13.48 7.85
N VAL A 107 16.43 12.89 7.99
CA VAL A 107 17.33 13.10 9.12
C VAL A 107 18.75 13.30 8.60
N SER A 108 19.47 14.28 9.14
CA SER A 108 20.91 14.42 8.90
C SER A 108 21.71 13.58 9.92
N VAL A 109 22.81 12.98 9.45
CA VAL A 109 23.73 12.16 10.24
C VAL A 109 25.17 12.61 10.01
N ASP A 110 26.04 12.40 10.99
CA ASP A 110 27.44 12.85 10.93
C ASP A 110 28.31 11.91 10.06
N SER A 111 27.88 10.66 9.88
CA SER A 111 28.62 9.66 9.10
C SER A 111 27.73 8.66 8.38
N PHE A 112 28.21 8.10 7.27
CA PHE A 112 27.52 7.00 6.56
C PHE A 112 27.40 5.72 7.42
N ALA A 113 28.26 5.56 8.43
CA ALA A 113 28.17 4.43 9.36
C ALA A 113 26.92 4.55 10.25
N GLU A 114 26.58 5.78 10.66
CA GLU A 114 25.40 6.10 11.47
C GLU A 114 24.10 6.05 10.67
N ALA A 115 24.15 6.11 9.35
CA ALA A 115 22.95 5.92 8.52
C ALA A 115 22.27 4.55 8.77
N ASN A 116 23.03 3.52 9.15
CA ASN A 116 22.48 2.21 9.54
C ASN A 116 21.87 2.20 10.95
N ALA A 117 22.22 3.19 11.79
CA ALA A 117 21.70 3.36 13.14
C ALA A 117 20.51 4.34 13.18
N ALA A 118 20.08 4.86 12.02
CA ALA A 118 18.89 5.69 11.93
C ALA A 118 17.67 4.94 12.52
N PRO A 119 16.80 5.65 13.27
CA PRO A 119 15.66 5.01 13.91
C PRO A 119 14.78 4.29 12.90
N SER A 120 14.27 3.11 13.28
CA SER A 120 13.22 2.44 12.51
C SER A 120 12.04 3.40 12.32
N LEU A 121 11.43 3.41 11.13
CA LEU A 121 10.19 4.14 10.88
C LEU A 121 8.97 3.52 11.55
N TYR A 122 9.14 2.31 12.07
CA TYR A 122 8.10 1.55 12.75
C TYR A 122 8.26 1.62 14.26
N ASP A 123 7.14 1.76 14.97
CA ASP A 123 7.05 1.54 16.41
C ASP A 123 7.17 0.04 16.78
N ASP A 124 7.17 -0.26 18.08
CA ASP A 124 7.28 -1.64 18.59
C ASP A 124 6.06 -2.51 18.19
N GLU A 125 4.92 -1.86 17.90
CA GLU A 125 3.70 -2.47 17.38
C GLU A 125 3.72 -2.61 15.84
N GLY A 126 4.77 -2.13 15.18
CA GLY A 126 4.98 -2.14 13.75
C GLY A 126 4.25 -1.05 12.97
N ASN A 127 3.49 -0.15 13.58
CA ASN A 127 2.85 0.98 12.89
C ASN A 127 3.90 2.05 12.58
N ILE A 128 3.56 2.96 11.65
CA ILE A 128 4.45 4.08 11.35
C ILE A 128 4.47 5.02 12.54
N ARG A 129 5.67 5.35 13.01
CA ARG A 129 5.91 6.29 14.10
C ARG A 129 5.30 7.67 13.79
N GLU A 130 4.72 8.33 14.80
CA GLU A 130 4.09 9.66 14.62
C GLU A 130 5.11 10.82 14.68
N ASP A 131 6.22 10.66 15.40
CA ASP A 131 7.34 11.60 15.44
C ASP A 131 8.32 11.38 14.27
N LEU A 132 7.85 11.69 13.06
CA LEU A 132 8.71 11.74 11.87
C LEU A 132 9.43 13.08 11.82
N GLN A 133 10.75 13.03 11.72
CA GLN A 133 11.57 14.24 11.61
C GLN A 133 11.72 14.68 10.15
N PHE A 134 11.82 15.98 9.92
CA PHE A 134 12.12 16.54 8.59
C PHE A 134 13.22 17.58 8.71
N VAL A 135 14.46 17.07 8.78
CA VAL A 135 15.68 17.86 8.89
C VAL A 135 16.54 17.58 7.66
N THR A 136 16.56 18.54 6.73
CA THR A 136 17.25 18.43 5.44
C THR A 136 18.79 18.57 5.54
N GLY A 137 19.30 19.00 6.70
CA GLY A 137 20.73 19.21 6.94
C GLY A 137 21.31 20.42 6.20
N ASP A 138 22.55 20.78 6.54
CA ASP A 138 23.29 21.88 5.92
C ASP A 138 24.15 21.39 4.73
N ALA A 139 24.90 22.32 4.14
CA ALA A 139 25.80 22.05 3.03
C ALA A 139 26.80 20.96 3.42
N SER A 140 27.02 19.99 2.53
CA SER A 140 27.95 18.87 2.76
C SER A 140 27.57 17.88 3.88
N ASP A 141 26.39 17.99 4.49
CA ASP A 141 25.89 16.99 5.44
C ASP A 141 25.43 15.70 4.75
N ILE A 142 25.43 14.60 5.51
CA ILE A 142 24.88 13.32 5.05
C ILE A 142 23.44 13.27 5.52
N VAL A 143 22.53 12.97 4.60
CA VAL A 143 21.10 12.93 4.85
C VAL A 143 20.58 11.53 4.53
N VAL A 144 19.78 11.01 5.46
CA VAL A 144 19.01 9.79 5.32
C VAL A 144 17.56 10.20 5.13
N MET A 145 17.00 9.82 3.99
CA MET A 145 15.60 10.01 3.69
C MET A 145 14.91 8.65 3.61
N ASN A 146 13.86 8.49 4.39
CA ASN A 146 13.00 7.32 4.38
C ASN A 146 11.58 7.73 4.02
N VAL A 147 10.99 7.02 3.06
CA VAL A 147 9.62 7.26 2.60
C VAL A 147 8.86 5.95 2.69
N ILE A 148 7.71 5.96 3.37
CA ILE A 148 6.75 4.86 3.37
C ILE A 148 5.51 5.32 2.62
N TYR A 149 5.11 4.53 1.62
CA TYR A 149 3.90 4.76 0.86
C TYR A 149 2.91 3.60 1.06
N LYS A 150 1.70 3.91 1.54
CA LYS A 150 0.64 2.93 1.83
C LYS A 150 -0.16 2.63 0.57
N TRP A 151 0.05 1.44 -0.02
CA TRP A 151 -0.67 1.01 -1.21
C TRP A 151 -1.81 0.04 -0.86
N PRO A 152 -3.08 0.35 -1.17
CA PRO A 152 -4.19 -0.58 -0.93
C PRO A 152 -4.09 -1.78 -1.88
N MET A 153 -4.16 -2.99 -1.33
CA MET A 153 -4.19 -4.22 -2.12
C MET A 153 -5.05 -5.29 -1.44
N MET A 154 -5.84 -6.01 -2.23
CA MET A 154 -6.76 -7.02 -1.73
C MET A 154 -6.02 -8.17 -1.02
N MET A 155 -4.91 -8.65 -1.61
CA MET A 155 -4.14 -9.75 -1.05
C MET A 155 -3.40 -9.39 0.24
N SER A 156 -3.27 -8.10 0.61
CA SER A 156 -2.65 -7.69 1.88
C SER A 156 -3.47 -8.17 3.10
N ASN A 157 -4.78 -8.37 2.95
CA ASN A 157 -5.61 -8.93 4.03
C ASN A 157 -5.24 -10.36 4.43
N LEU A 158 -4.45 -11.07 3.61
CA LEU A 158 -3.94 -12.40 3.92
C LEU A 158 -2.61 -12.37 4.68
N GLU A 159 -2.02 -11.19 4.88
CA GLU A 159 -0.77 -10.97 5.64
C GLU A 159 0.37 -11.91 5.19
N LEU A 160 0.48 -12.13 3.87
CA LEU A 160 1.45 -13.07 3.29
C LEU A 160 2.88 -12.53 3.28
N TYR A 161 3.06 -11.24 3.59
CA TYR A 161 4.35 -10.56 3.64
C TYR A 161 4.44 -9.63 4.85
N PRO A 162 5.63 -9.44 5.46
CA PRO A 162 5.76 -8.62 6.69
C PRO A 162 5.27 -7.16 6.58
N GLU A 163 5.33 -6.59 5.37
CA GLU A 163 4.88 -5.22 5.05
C GLU A 163 3.36 -5.12 4.76
N ASP A 164 2.64 -6.26 4.75
CA ASP A 164 1.18 -6.26 4.62
C ASP A 164 0.54 -5.97 5.96
N ARG A 165 -0.36 -4.98 6.00
CA ARG A 165 -1.12 -4.59 7.19
C ARG A 165 -2.57 -4.35 6.81
N GLY A 166 -3.44 -5.31 7.10
CA GLY A 166 -4.90 -5.11 7.07
C GLY A 166 -5.45 -4.48 5.79
N GLY A 167 -4.96 -4.89 4.61
CA GLY A 167 -5.44 -4.41 3.32
C GLY A 167 -4.60 -3.31 2.67
N VAL A 168 -3.54 -2.84 3.32
CA VAL A 168 -2.49 -2.02 2.71
C VAL A 168 -1.14 -2.71 2.72
N ARG A 169 -0.33 -2.43 1.71
CA ARG A 169 1.08 -2.79 1.61
C ARG A 169 1.90 -1.54 1.86
N HIS A 170 2.83 -1.60 2.79
CA HIS A 170 3.82 -0.55 2.95
C HIS A 170 4.91 -0.71 1.88
N LEU A 171 5.13 0.34 1.11
CA LEU A 171 6.20 0.45 0.12
C LEU A 171 7.24 1.41 0.68
N THR A 172 8.35 0.85 1.13
CA THR A 172 9.43 1.60 1.77
C THR A 172 10.53 1.90 0.76
N SER A 173 10.91 3.18 0.66
CA SER A 173 12.03 3.67 -0.12
C SER A 173 13.00 4.41 0.80
N THR A 174 14.23 3.92 0.91
CA THR A 174 15.29 4.54 1.71
C THR A 174 16.40 5.01 0.80
N LEU A 175 16.77 6.29 0.93
CA LEU A 175 17.85 6.90 0.18
C LEU A 175 18.80 7.62 1.13
N VAL A 176 20.09 7.29 1.03
CA VAL A 176 21.16 7.96 1.78
C VAL A 176 22.02 8.72 0.79
N PHE A 177 22.24 10.01 1.03
CA PHE A 177 23.03 10.85 0.15
C PHE A 177 23.77 11.92 0.94
N ARG A 178 24.74 12.57 0.27
CA ARG A 178 25.41 13.75 0.79
C ARG A 178 24.91 14.98 0.04
N ASN A 179 24.61 16.02 0.80
CA ASN A 179 24.29 17.34 0.29
C ASN A 179 25.48 17.94 -0.47
N GLU A 180 25.19 18.68 -1.52
CA GLU A 180 26.22 19.39 -2.28
C GLU A 180 26.76 20.56 -1.46
N PRO A 181 27.99 21.01 -1.71
CA PRO A 181 28.47 22.28 -1.15
C PRO A 181 27.74 23.41 -1.88
N TRP A 182 26.78 24.04 -1.21
CA TRP A 182 26.15 25.29 -1.66
C TRP A 182 26.78 26.46 -0.91
N GLU A 183 27.19 27.50 -1.65
CA GLU A 183 27.67 28.77 -1.11
C GLU A 183 26.53 29.78 -0.95
#